data_AF-A0A6J4HDD4-F1
#
_entry.id   AF-A0A6J4HDD4-F1
#
_cell.length_a   1.000
_cell.length_b   1.000
_cell.length_c   1.000
_cell.angle_alpha   90.00
_cell.angle_beta   90.00
_cell.angle_gamma   90.00
#
_symmetry.space_group_name_H-M   'P 1'
#
loop_
_entity.id
_entity.type
_entity.pdbx_description
1 polymer ?
#
loop_
_entity_poly.entity_id
_entity_poly.type
_entity_poly.pdbx_seq_one_letter_code
_entity_poly.pdbx_strand_id
1 'polypeptide(L)'
;MLYPEHEQTKEAGMGKVLTGFTMSLDGFIAGPNDDIRRLFKWFSSGDTPFPVPGTDMVFQISSASAEFIGELWGSIGALVTGRRDFDVSDAWGGKPPYGWPSFIVTHNPPQEWLKDGSPFT
;
A
#
# COMPACT_ATOMS: atom_id res chain seq x y z
N MET A 1 45.80 -3.28 -20.63
CA MET A 1 44.54 -2.52 -20.52
C MET A 1 43.64 -3.33 -19.61
N LEU A 2 43.60 -2.99 -18.32
CA LEU A 2 42.84 -3.70 -17.30
C LEU A 2 41.48 -3.00 -17.15
N TYR A 3 40.39 -3.74 -17.29
CA TYR A 3 39.04 -3.25 -17.00
C TYR A 3 38.89 -3.13 -15.48
N PRO A 4 38.26 -2.07 -14.94
CA PRO A 4 37.99 -2.01 -13.52
C PRO A 4 36.84 -2.98 -13.18
N GLU A 5 37.04 -3.81 -12.16
CA GLU A 5 35.97 -4.55 -11.51
C GLU A 5 34.99 -3.55 -10.88
N HIS A 6 33.71 -3.71 -11.18
CA HIS A 6 32.66 -2.99 -10.48
C HIS A 6 32.59 -3.49 -9.04
N GLU A 7 33.19 -2.74 -8.12
CA GLU A 7 33.01 -2.95 -6.69
C GLU A 7 31.53 -2.72 -6.36
N GLN A 8 30.81 -3.81 -6.13
CA GLN A 8 29.43 -3.78 -5.69
C GLN A 8 29.42 -3.27 -4.25
N THR A 9 29.37 -1.95 -4.08
CA THR A 9 29.23 -1.30 -2.77
C THR A 9 28.08 -1.95 -2.02
N LYS A 10 28.37 -2.51 -0.84
CA LYS A 10 27.39 -3.15 0.05
C LYS A 10 26.15 -2.27 0.20
N GLU A 11 25.02 -2.74 -0.34
CA GLU A 11 23.65 -2.21 -0.14
C GLU A 11 23.15 -2.35 1.32
N ALA A 12 24.03 -2.32 2.31
CA ALA A 12 23.67 -2.53 3.71
C ALA A 12 23.19 -1.19 4.31
N GLY A 13 21.96 -0.79 4.00
CA GLY A 13 21.30 0.36 4.63
C GLY A 13 20.24 1.07 3.81
N MET A 14 20.08 0.77 2.52
CA MET A 14 19.03 1.39 1.70
C MET A 14 17.70 0.67 1.88
N GLY A 15 16.64 1.44 2.17
CA GLY A 15 15.27 0.96 2.12
C GLY A 15 14.94 0.41 0.73
N LYS A 16 14.20 -0.71 0.69
CA LYS A 16 13.73 -1.29 -0.57
C LYS A 16 12.43 -0.62 -1.00
N VAL A 17 12.32 -0.34 -2.30
CA VAL A 17 11.06 0.13 -2.89
C VAL A 17 10.30 -1.08 -3.37
N LEU A 18 9.12 -1.30 -2.79
CA LEU A 18 8.21 -2.38 -3.18
C LEU A 18 6.97 -1.80 -3.84
N THR A 19 6.37 -2.57 -4.73
CA THR A 19 5.07 -2.28 -5.30
C THR A 19 4.21 -3.54 -5.29
N GLY A 20 2.93 -3.39 -5.02
CA GLY A 20 1.98 -4.49 -4.93
C GLY A 20 0.60 -4.03 -5.34
N PHE A 21 -0.05 -4.80 -6.21
CA PHE A 21 -1.39 -4.52 -6.70
C PHE A 21 -2.21 -5.80 -6.79
N THR A 22 -3.52 -5.69 -6.56
CA THR A 22 -4.46 -6.70 -7.06
C THR A 22 -4.85 -6.31 -8.48
N MET A 23 -4.77 -7.24 -9.43
CA MET A 23 -5.06 -6.96 -10.84
C MET A 23 -5.92 -8.06 -11.47
N SER A 24 -6.64 -7.70 -12.51
CA SER A 24 -7.31 -8.64 -13.40
C SER A 24 -6.29 -9.36 -14.30
N LEU A 25 -6.71 -10.46 -14.92
CA LEU A 25 -5.84 -11.26 -15.80
C LEU A 25 -5.35 -10.47 -17.03
N ASP A 26 -6.16 -9.51 -17.49
CA ASP A 26 -5.87 -8.60 -18.59
C ASP A 26 -5.12 -7.32 -18.15
N GLY A 27 -4.69 -7.25 -16.89
CA GLY A 27 -3.73 -6.25 -16.42
C GLY A 27 -4.32 -4.95 -15.88
N PHE A 28 -5.62 -4.91 -15.54
CA PHE A 28 -6.26 -3.73 -14.95
C PHE A 28 -6.29 -3.81 -13.42
N ILE A 29 -5.96 -2.69 -12.76
CA ILE A 29 -5.97 -2.55 -11.29
C ILE A 29 -7.26 -1.90 -10.75
N ALA A 30 -8.17 -1.50 -11.65
CA ALA A 30 -9.50 -1.01 -11.31
C ALA A 30 -10.47 -1.26 -12.49
N GLY A 31 -11.76 -1.41 -12.18
CA GLY A 31 -12.82 -1.43 -13.18
C GLY A 31 -13.22 -0.01 -13.63
N PRO A 32 -14.24 0.09 -14.52
CA PRO A 32 -14.82 1.38 -14.89
C PRO A 32 -15.27 2.17 -13.65
N ASN A 33 -15.00 3.49 -13.65
CA ASN A 33 -15.29 4.39 -12.52
C ASN A 33 -14.66 3.93 -11.19
N ASP A 34 -13.45 3.38 -11.26
CA ASP A 34 -12.66 2.90 -10.12
C ASP A 34 -13.34 1.78 -9.31
N ASP A 35 -14.22 0.98 -9.92
CA ASP A 35 -14.82 -0.16 -9.24
C ASP A 35 -13.76 -1.24 -8.95
N ILE A 36 -13.45 -1.39 -7.66
CA ILE A 36 -12.45 -2.33 -7.16
C ILE A 36 -13.06 -3.63 -6.58
N ARG A 37 -14.39 -3.74 -6.48
CA ARG A 37 -15.05 -4.80 -5.70
C ARG A 37 -14.66 -6.21 -6.15
N ARG A 38 -14.57 -6.43 -7.47
CA ARG A 38 -14.22 -7.76 -8.00
C ARG A 38 -12.74 -8.08 -7.77
N LEU A 39 -11.86 -7.10 -7.92
CA LEU A 39 -10.42 -7.26 -7.68
C LEU A 39 -10.18 -7.62 -6.22
N PHE A 40 -10.73 -6.85 -5.28
CA PHE A 40 -10.50 -7.02 -3.85
C PHE A 40 -11.44 -8.03 -3.18
N LYS A 41 -12.22 -8.80 -3.95
CA LYS A 41 -13.12 -9.83 -3.40
C LYS A 41 -12.39 -10.83 -2.50
N TRP A 42 -11.11 -11.07 -2.77
CA TRP A 42 -10.30 -11.99 -1.96
C TRP A 42 -10.15 -11.56 -0.50
N PHE A 43 -10.26 -10.26 -0.17
CA PHE A 43 -10.27 -9.75 1.21
C PHE A 43 -11.42 -10.28 2.07
N SER A 44 -12.45 -10.89 1.47
CA SER A 44 -13.60 -11.44 2.19
C SER A 44 -13.94 -12.87 1.78
N SER A 45 -13.04 -13.56 1.08
CA SER A 45 -13.30 -14.89 0.51
C SER A 45 -12.59 -16.03 1.24
N GLY A 46 -11.82 -15.75 2.29
CA GLY A 46 -11.16 -16.76 3.11
C GLY A 46 -11.83 -16.98 4.46
N ASP A 47 -11.12 -17.67 5.34
CA ASP A 47 -11.57 -18.17 6.64
C ASP A 47 -10.72 -17.67 7.82
N THR A 48 -9.69 -16.89 7.55
CA THR A 48 -8.75 -16.36 8.53
C THR A 48 -9.04 -14.86 8.74
N PRO A 49 -9.50 -14.47 9.95
CA PRO A 49 -9.64 -13.06 10.30
C PRO A 49 -8.28 -12.36 10.32
N PHE A 50 -8.20 -11.22 9.64
CA PHE A 50 -7.00 -10.39 9.60
C PHE A 50 -7.36 -8.95 9.95
N PRO A 51 -7.18 -8.53 11.22
CA PRO A 51 -7.34 -7.14 11.61
C PRO A 51 -6.27 -6.29 10.92
N VAL A 52 -6.66 -5.22 10.26
CA VAL A 52 -5.71 -4.29 9.62
C VAL A 52 -5.29 -3.26 10.67
N PRO A 53 -4.04 -3.30 11.17
CA PRO A 53 -3.57 -2.37 12.19
C PRO A 53 -3.79 -0.92 11.78
N GLY A 54 -4.08 -0.05 12.74
CA GLY A 54 -4.36 1.37 12.49
C GLY A 54 -5.78 1.65 12.00
N THR A 55 -6.60 0.64 11.69
CA THR A 55 -7.98 0.81 11.20
C THR A 55 -8.97 -0.03 12.01
N ASP A 56 -10.26 0.19 11.78
CA ASP A 56 -11.34 -0.64 12.33
C ASP A 56 -11.72 -1.82 11.39
N MET A 57 -10.93 -2.05 10.33
CA MET A 57 -11.19 -3.06 9.31
C MET A 57 -10.66 -4.43 9.72
N VAL A 58 -11.45 -5.47 9.44
CA VAL A 58 -11.04 -6.87 9.59
C VAL A 58 -11.33 -7.59 8.28
N PHE A 59 -10.30 -8.08 7.60
CA PHE A 59 -10.44 -8.92 6.42
C PHE A 59 -10.71 -10.38 6.80
N GLN A 60 -11.30 -11.13 5.87
CA GLN A 60 -11.46 -12.59 5.92
C GLN A 60 -10.72 -13.17 4.70
N ILE A 61 -9.47 -13.56 4.91
CA ILE A 61 -8.53 -14.00 3.86
C ILE A 61 -8.07 -15.42 4.12
N SER A 62 -7.39 -16.05 3.15
CA SER A 62 -6.79 -17.36 3.40
C SER A 62 -5.63 -17.25 4.39
N SER A 63 -5.36 -18.31 5.16
CA SER A 63 -4.24 -18.31 6.11
C SER A 63 -2.90 -18.00 5.43
N ALA A 64 -2.68 -18.52 4.22
CA ALA A 64 -1.48 -18.22 3.43
C ALA A 64 -1.36 -16.74 3.06
N SER A 65 -2.48 -16.08 2.76
CA SER A 65 -2.47 -14.64 2.48
C SER A 65 -2.22 -13.85 3.76
N ALA A 66 -2.81 -14.24 4.89
CA ALA A 66 -2.61 -13.59 6.19
C ALA A 66 -1.15 -13.62 6.63
N GLU A 67 -0.48 -14.76 6.47
CA GLU A 67 0.96 -14.90 6.72
C GLU A 67 1.77 -13.99 5.80
N PHE A 68 1.55 -14.09 4.48
CA PHE A 68 2.31 -13.34 3.50
C PHE A 68 2.15 -11.82 3.65
N ILE A 69 0.91 -11.31 3.71
CA ILE A 69 0.70 -9.86 3.84
C ILE A 69 1.06 -9.36 5.23
N GLY A 70 0.92 -10.19 6.27
CA GLY A 70 1.32 -9.83 7.63
C GLY A 70 2.82 -9.51 7.71
N GLU A 71 3.65 -10.38 7.13
CA GLU A 71 5.10 -10.15 7.02
C GLU A 71 5.43 -8.97 6.10
N LEU A 72 4.88 -8.96 4.88
CA LEU A 72 5.17 -7.93 3.88
C LEU A 72 4.76 -6.55 4.37
N TRP A 73 3.52 -6.37 4.80
CA TRP A 73 3.00 -5.08 5.27
C TRP A 73 3.65 -4.66 6.59
N GLY A 74 4.00 -5.61 7.46
CA GLY A 74 4.77 -5.33 8.68
C GLY A 74 6.16 -4.75 8.41
N SER A 75 6.74 -5.01 7.24
CA SER A 75 8.05 -4.47 6.84
C SER A 75 8.00 -3.07 6.20
N ILE A 76 6.80 -2.57 5.85
CA ILE A 76 6.62 -1.28 5.16
C ILE A 76 6.79 -0.13 6.16
N GLY A 77 7.72 0.79 5.86
CA GLY A 77 7.97 1.98 6.66
C GLY A 77 7.21 3.23 6.22
N ALA A 78 6.74 3.28 4.96
CA ALA A 78 5.99 4.39 4.40
C ALA A 78 5.19 3.97 3.16
N LEU A 79 4.09 4.66 2.90
CA LEU A 79 3.28 4.52 1.69
C LEU A 79 3.52 5.71 0.75
N VAL A 80 3.67 5.43 -0.54
CA VAL A 80 3.60 6.46 -1.59
C VAL A 80 2.46 6.08 -2.51
N THR A 81 1.50 6.99 -2.71
CA THR A 81 0.37 6.75 -3.61
C THR A 81 0.01 8.00 -4.41
N GLY A 82 -0.74 7.81 -5.49
CA GLY A 82 -1.24 8.91 -6.31
C GLY A 82 -2.52 9.50 -5.72
N ARG A 83 -2.81 10.76 -6.09
CA ARG A 83 -4.03 11.47 -5.68
C ARG A 83 -5.33 10.69 -5.94
N ARG A 84 -5.42 9.95 -7.06
CA ARG A 84 -6.64 9.22 -7.43
C ARG A 84 -6.98 8.11 -6.44
N ASP A 85 -5.99 7.32 -6.05
CA ASP A 85 -6.17 6.23 -5.07
C ASP A 85 -6.55 6.79 -3.70
N PHE A 86 -5.90 7.88 -3.28
CA PHE A 86 -6.24 8.61 -2.07
C PHE A 86 -7.71 9.07 -2.03
N ASP A 87 -8.22 9.62 -3.15
CA ASP A 87 -9.61 10.08 -3.22
C ASP A 87 -10.59 8.89 -3.26
N VAL A 88 -10.28 7.82 -4.00
CA VAL A 88 -11.13 6.61 -4.10
C VAL A 88 -11.21 5.86 -2.78
N SER A 89 -10.15 5.86 -1.98
CA SER A 89 -10.12 5.24 -0.65
C SER A 89 -10.77 6.11 0.44
N ASP A 90 -11.31 7.28 0.10
CA ASP A 90 -11.80 8.29 1.04
C ASP A 90 -10.75 8.61 2.12
N ALA A 91 -9.48 8.73 1.69
CA ALA A 91 -8.32 8.91 2.55
C ALA A 91 -8.23 7.88 3.69
N TRP A 92 -8.78 6.67 3.52
CA TRP A 92 -8.94 5.66 4.57
C TRP A 92 -9.55 6.22 5.87
N GLY A 93 -10.42 7.22 5.78
CA GLY A 93 -11.00 7.89 6.94
C GLY A 93 -9.98 8.61 7.84
N GLY A 94 -8.83 9.01 7.28
CA GLY A 94 -7.73 9.60 8.03
C GLY A 94 -6.83 8.60 8.75
N LYS A 95 -7.00 7.30 8.48
CA LYS A 95 -6.25 6.21 9.12
C LYS A 95 -5.62 5.32 8.04
N PRO A 96 -4.42 5.65 7.52
CA PRO A 96 -3.74 4.76 6.59
C PRO A 96 -3.60 3.36 7.20
N PRO A 97 -3.66 2.29 6.38
CA PRO A 97 -3.33 0.94 6.84
C PRO A 97 -1.99 0.94 7.56
N TYR A 98 -1.92 0.22 8.67
CA TYR A 98 -0.74 0.11 9.54
C TYR A 98 -0.23 1.42 10.15
N GLY A 99 -0.98 2.52 10.02
CA GLY A 99 -0.55 3.84 10.47
C GLY A 99 0.68 4.35 9.72
N TRP A 100 0.91 3.88 8.49
CA TRP A 100 2.06 4.30 7.72
C TRP A 100 2.04 5.81 7.43
N PRO A 101 3.17 6.52 7.63
CA PRO A 101 3.38 7.82 6.99
C PRO A 101 3.11 7.69 5.49
N SER A 102 2.22 8.52 4.97
CA SER A 102 1.68 8.37 3.62
C SER A 102 1.92 9.63 2.80
N PHE A 103 2.64 9.48 1.69
CA PHE A 103 2.98 10.56 0.77
C PHE A 103 2.05 10.54 -0.44
N ILE A 104 1.26 11.59 -0.62
CA ILE A 104 0.25 11.68 -1.67
C ILE A 104 0.79 12.53 -2.82
N VAL A 105 1.12 11.86 -3.93
CA VAL A 105 1.65 12.54 -5.11
C VAL A 105 0.52 13.29 -5.82
N THR A 106 0.57 14.62 -5.77
CA THR A 106 -0.43 15.52 -6.35
C THR A 106 0.16 16.87 -6.74
N HIS A 107 -0.41 17.52 -7.75
CA HIS A 107 -0.17 18.94 -8.04
C HIS A 107 -1.07 19.87 -7.22
N ASN A 108 -2.18 19.34 -6.69
CA ASN A 108 -3.18 20.07 -5.92
C ASN A 108 -3.31 19.40 -4.54
N PRO A 109 -2.63 19.90 -3.50
CA PRO A 109 -2.70 19.33 -2.16
C PRO A 109 -4.12 19.39 -1.57
N PRO A 110 -4.62 18.31 -0.95
CA PRO A 110 -5.93 18.31 -0.30
C PRO A 110 -5.87 19.14 0.99
N GLN A 111 -6.48 20.33 0.96
CA GLN A 111 -6.33 21.35 2.01
C GLN A 111 -6.83 20.87 3.38
N GLU A 112 -7.85 20.02 3.41
CA GLU A 112 -8.44 19.46 4.62
C GLU A 112 -7.49 18.55 5.43
N TRP A 113 -6.41 18.08 4.79
CA TRP A 113 -5.37 17.24 5.38
C TRP A 113 -4.08 18.00 5.70
N LEU A 114 -3.98 19.29 5.38
CA LEU A 114 -2.82 20.14 5.69
C LEU A 114 -2.90 20.70 7.12
N LYS A 115 -2.76 19.80 8.10
CA LYS A 115 -2.83 20.12 9.53
C LYS A 115 -1.86 19.26 10.33
N ASP A 116 -1.43 19.79 11.47
CA ASP A 116 -0.56 19.07 12.40
C ASP A 116 -1.19 17.74 12.82
N GLY A 117 -0.38 16.68 12.83
CA GLY A 117 -0.81 15.33 13.17
C GLY A 117 -1.56 14.58 12.04
N SER A 118 -1.69 15.17 10.86
CA SER A 118 -2.13 14.43 9.67
C SER A 118 -1.12 13.33 9.33
N PRO A 119 -1.56 12.10 9.00
CA PRO A 119 -0.66 11.06 8.53
C PRO A 119 -0.28 11.22 7.05
N PHE A 120 -0.86 12.22 6.37
CA PHE A 120 -0.65 12.51 4.96
C PHE A 120 0.27 13.70 4.75
N THR A 121 1.17 13.59 3.78
CA THR A 121 2.07 14.65 3.31
C THR A 121 2.01 14.78 1.80
#